data_AF-A0A3M1J9F2-F1
#
_entry.id   AF-A0A3M1J9F2-F1
#
_cell.length_a   1.000
_cell.length_b   1.000
_cell.length_c   1.000
_cell.angle_alpha   90.00
_cell.angle_beta   90.00
_cell.angle_gamma   90.00
#
_symmetry.space_group_name_H-M   'P 1'
#
loop_
_entity.id
_entity.type
_entity.pdbx_description
1 polymer ?
#
loop_
_entity_poly.entity_id
_entity_poly.type
_entity_poly.pdbx_seq_one_letter_code
_entity_poly.pdbx_strand_id
1 'polypeptide(L)' 'MALCGGLRQGETMVRGTPETVAAEAQAAIQATGGRRLILGTGCVTPITAPTCNILAARKAVEAGQ' A
#
# COMPACT_ATOMS: atom_id res chain seq x y z
N MET A 1 10.99 15.96 5.06
CA MET A 1 10.56 15.28 3.83
C MET A 1 9.72 14.07 4.24
N ALA A 2 8.56 13.89 3.63
CA ALA A 2 7.68 12.73 3.82
C ALA A 2 7.63 11.94 2.51
N LEU A 3 7.61 10.61 2.59
CA LEU A 3 7.48 9.74 1.44
C LEU A 3 5.99 9.53 1.15
N CYS A 4 5.54 9.82 -0.07
CA CYS A 4 4.19 9.52 -0.53
C CYS A 4 4.27 8.39 -1.56
N GLY A 5 3.78 7.19 -1.22
CA GLY A 5 3.87 6.02 -2.09
C GLY A 5 4.05 4.72 -1.32
N GLY A 6 4.53 3.69 -2.00
CA GLY A 6 4.80 2.37 -1.41
C GLY A 6 3.99 1.22 -2.01
N LEU A 7 3.03 1.51 -2.90
CA LEU A 7 2.24 0.49 -3.59
C LEU A 7 2.29 0.64 -5.11
N ARG A 8 2.53 -0.48 -5.82
CA ARG A 8 2.44 -0.55 -7.29
C ARG A 8 0.97 -0.65 -7.74
N GLN A 9 0.59 0.23 -8.66
CA GLN A 9 -0.81 0.42 -9.08
C GLN A 9 -1.34 -0.74 -9.95
N GLY A 10 -0.65 -1.05 -11.04
CA GLY A 10 -1.14 -2.05 -12.00
C GLY A 10 -0.83 -3.49 -11.58
N GLU A 11 0.30 -3.69 -10.91
CA GLU A 11 0.78 -5.03 -10.59
C GLU A 11 0.22 -5.51 -9.25
N THR A 12 0.34 -4.69 -8.20
CA THR A 12 -0.07 -5.09 -6.83
C THR A 12 -1.54 -4.75 -6.55
N MET A 13 -1.99 -3.54 -6.89
CA MET A 13 -3.38 -3.13 -6.58
C MET A 13 -4.42 -3.74 -7.53
N VAL A 14 -4.12 -3.92 -8.82
CA VAL A 14 -5.08 -4.50 -9.81
C VAL A 14 -4.93 -6.01 -9.98
N ARG A 15 -3.70 -6.52 -10.08
CA ARG A 15 -3.43 -7.94 -10.38
C ARG A 15 -2.94 -8.76 -9.18
N GLY A 16 -2.59 -8.10 -8.08
CA GLY A 16 -2.05 -8.74 -6.89
C GLY A 16 -3.15 -9.30 -5.98
N THR A 17 -2.72 -10.10 -5.01
CA THR A 17 -3.57 -10.56 -3.91
C THR A 17 -3.51 -9.58 -2.74
N PRO A 18 -4.51 -9.58 -1.85
CA PRO A 18 -4.50 -8.73 -0.66
C PRO A 18 -3.26 -8.97 0.22
N GLU A 19 -2.72 -10.19 0.23
CA GLU A 19 -1.49 -10.54 0.96
C GLU A 19 -0.26 -9.82 0.38
N THR A 20 -0.13 -9.77 -0.95
CA THR A 20 0.96 -9.03 -1.62
C THR A 20 0.85 -7.53 -1.35
N VAL A 21 -0.37 -6.98 -1.36
CA VAL A 21 -0.61 -5.56 -1.02
C VAL A 21 -0.17 -5.27 0.41
N ALA A 22 -0.51 -6.14 1.36
CA ALA A 22 -0.12 -5.99 2.75
C ALA A 22 1.41 -6.10 2.92
N ALA A 23 2.06 -7.05 2.25
CA ALA A 23 3.50 -7.23 2.30
C ALA A 23 4.27 -6.00 1.78
N GLU A 24 3.86 -5.44 0.63
CA GLU A 24 4.46 -4.22 0.07
C GLU A 24 4.23 -3.01 0.98
N ALA A 25 3.03 -2.88 1.55
CA ALA A 25 2.74 -1.84 2.52
C ALA A 25 3.64 -1.93 3.76
N GLN A 26 3.81 -3.14 4.30
CA GLN A 26 4.71 -3.39 5.44
C GLN A 26 6.17 -3.09 5.08
N ALA A 27 6.63 -3.48 3.89
CA ALA A 27 7.98 -3.18 3.42
C ALA A 27 8.22 -1.65 3.34
N ALA A 28 7.23 -0.88 2.84
CA ALA A 28 7.31 0.58 2.80
C ALA A 28 7.32 1.20 4.21
N ILE A 29 6.52 0.67 5.14
CA ILE A 29 6.49 1.10 6.55
C ILE A 29 7.85 0.83 7.21
N GLN A 30 8.40 -0.37 7.03
CA GLN A 30 9.71 -0.75 7.58
C GLN A 30 10.85 0.10 6.99
N ALA A 31 10.85 0.33 5.68
CA ALA A 31 11.85 1.16 5.01
C ALA A 31 11.85 2.62 5.48
N THR A 32 10.71 3.11 5.98
CA THR A 32 10.56 4.48 6.51
C THR A 32 10.59 4.56 8.03
N GLY A 33 10.72 3.41 8.72
CA GLY A 33 10.63 3.33 10.18
C GLY A 33 9.28 3.82 10.73
N GLY A 34 8.20 3.68 9.96
CA GLY A 34 6.85 4.11 10.33
C GLY A 34 6.66 5.62 10.51
N ARG A 35 7.63 6.44 10.10
CA ARG A 35 7.61 7.90 10.30
C ARG A 35 7.65 8.62 8.97
N ARG A 36 6.78 9.64 8.84
CA ARG A 36 6.71 10.51 7.65
C ARG A 36 6.42 9.72 6.36
N LEU A 37 5.57 8.70 6.43
CA LEU A 37 5.08 7.92 5.30
C LEU A 37 3.58 8.18 5.08
N ILE A 38 3.20 8.47 3.85
CA ILE A 38 1.82 8.44 3.37
C ILE A 38 1.74 7.24 2.43
N LEU A 39 1.17 6.14 2.94
CA LEU A 39 1.02 4.92 2.15
C LEU A 39 -0.03 5.14 1.06
N GLY A 40 0.39 4.93 -0.19
CA GLY A 40 -0.50 5.08 -1.33
C GLY A 40 0.11 4.52 -2.59
N THR A 41 -0.70 4.54 -3.65
CA THR A 41 -0.25 4.24 -5.00
C THR A 41 0.59 5.38 -5.55
N GLY A 42 1.71 5.10 -6.24
CA GLY A 42 2.60 6.14 -6.78
C GLY A 42 2.05 7.08 -7.88
N CYS A 43 0.76 7.04 -8.22
CA CYS A 43 0.12 7.86 -9.25
C CYS A 43 -1.40 7.89 -8.98
N VAL A 44 -2.16 6.87 -9.38
CA VAL A 44 -3.61 6.79 -9.15
C VAL A 44 -4.07 5.37 -8.81
N THR A 45 -5.11 5.23 -7.99
CA THR A 45 -5.77 3.93 -7.79
C THR A 45 -6.75 3.71 -8.95
N PRO A 46 -6.52 2.71 -9.82
CA PRO A 46 -7.43 2.41 -10.92
C PRO A 46 -8.76 1.86 -10.41
N ILE A 47 -9.86 2.21 -11.08
CA ILE A 47 -11.22 1.76 -10.72
C ILE A 47 -11.40 0.23 -10.80
N THR A 48 -10.51 -0.44 -11.54
CA THR A 48 -10.47 -1.90 -11.69
C THR A 48 -9.79 -2.60 -10.52
N ALA A 49 -9.20 -1.86 -9.56
CA ALA A 49 -8.62 -2.46 -8.38
C ALA A 49 -9.73 -3.06 -7.50
N PRO A 50 -9.67 -4.36 -7.17
CA PRO A 50 -10.67 -4.98 -6.33
C PRO A 50 -10.66 -4.39 -4.93
N THR A 51 -11.85 -4.23 -4.34
CA THR A 51 -12.04 -3.60 -3.02
C THR A 51 -11.26 -4.33 -1.91
N CYS A 52 -11.06 -5.64 -2.03
CA CYS A 52 -10.25 -6.41 -1.07
C CYS A 52 -8.80 -5.94 -0.98
N ASN A 53 -8.19 -5.52 -2.11
CA ASN A 53 -6.83 -5.01 -2.15
C ASN A 53 -6.74 -3.62 -1.50
N ILE A 54 -7.74 -2.77 -1.73
CA ILE A 54 -7.84 -1.45 -1.08
C ILE A 54 -7.98 -1.61 0.45
N LEU A 55 -8.82 -2.54 0.89
CA LEU A 55 -8.99 -2.84 2.31
C LEU A 55 -7.72 -3.43 2.93
N ALA A 56 -6.98 -4.26 2.20
CA ALA A 56 -5.70 -4.80 2.67
C ALA A 56 -4.65 -3.70 2.89
N ALA A 57 -4.54 -2.73 1.96
CA ALA A 57 -3.67 -1.57 2.12
C ALA A 57 -4.03 -0.75 3.36
N ARG A 58 -5.34 -0.54 3.61
CA ARG A 58 -5.82 0.18 4.79
C ARG A 58 -5.55 -0.57 6.09
N LYS A 59 -5.78 -1.88 6.13
CA LYS A 59 -5.45 -2.71 7.32
C LYS A 59 -3.96 -2.72 7.62
N ALA A 60 -3.11 -2.67 6.59
CA ALA A 60 -1.67 -2.69 6.77
C ALA A 60 -1.13 -1.47 7.54
N VAL A 61 -1.76 -0.29 7.43
CA VAL A 61 -1.36 0.89 8.23
C VAL A 61 -1.89 0.85 9.66
N GLU A 62 -3.02 0.18 9.91
CA GLU A 62 -3.59 0.01 11.26
C GLU A 62 -2.75 -0.96 12.10
N ALA A 63 -2.15 -1.98 11.48
CA ALA A 63 -1.29 -2.95 12.17
C ALA A 63 0.12 -2.42 12.51
N GLY A 64 0.52 -1.27 11.95
CA GLY A 64 1.85 -0.66 12.14
C GLY A 64 1.88 0.53 13.12
N GLN A 65 0.76 0.82 13.80
CA GLN A 65 0.68 1.81 14.88
C GLN A 65 0.95 1.16 16.24
#